data_AF-A0A8H2W7W7-F1
#
_entry.id   AF-A0A8H2W7W7-F1
#
_cell.length_a   1.000
_cell.length_b   1.000
_cell.length_c   1.000
_cell.angle_alpha   90.00
_cell.angle_beta   90.00
_cell.angle_gamma   90.00
#
_symmetry.space_group_name_H-M   'P 1'
#
loop_
_entity.id
_entity.type
_entity.pdbx_description
1 polymer ?
#
loop_
_entity_poly.entity_id
_entity_poly.type
_entity_poly.pdbx_seq_one_letter_code
_entity_poly.pdbx_strand_id
1 'polypeptide(L)'
;MTAPYIQLPSSTNEEKPRKQLVTPARVGIALIITLLAALFVFSPSSNKPMSGPGRSIANPTGWYSRATPHPDGANYDIKKDNAVLGLLRNSRVEPEGFSVALFKPNVAVDAMGRVLVLNDRDFDALTKLATLTRELPDTGAFRNQWRVKHDRTDYSIDQLYVSIPSGLRTIGVYGHDGETTTLNPPVGEITDLPTTLNSLVTLAKEGREGFQRGQENTEVTNKARACFADE
;
A
#
# COMPACT_ATOMS: atom_id res chain seq x y z
N MET A 1 -42.18 42.47 1.40
CA MET A 1 -42.08 42.23 -0.07
C MET A 1 -41.96 40.72 -0.24
N THR A 2 -43.08 40.10 -0.60
CA THR A 2 -43.34 38.65 -0.58
C THR A 2 -43.11 38.07 -1.99
N ALA A 3 -42.30 37.02 -2.09
CA ALA A 3 -41.98 36.35 -3.35
C ALA A 3 -43.19 35.59 -3.92
N PRO A 4 -43.38 35.54 -5.25
CA PRO A 4 -44.51 34.83 -5.85
C PRO A 4 -44.24 33.32 -5.93
N TYR A 5 -45.24 32.56 -5.49
CA TYR A 5 -45.31 31.10 -5.52
C TYR A 5 -45.78 30.63 -6.91
N ILE A 6 -44.98 29.81 -7.60
CA ILE A 6 -45.33 29.21 -8.89
C ILE A 6 -46.09 27.90 -8.61
N GLN A 7 -47.37 27.84 -8.98
CA GLN A 7 -48.16 26.61 -8.99
C GLN A 7 -47.88 25.83 -10.28
N LEU A 8 -47.44 24.58 -10.14
CA LEU A 8 -47.35 23.62 -11.25
C LEU A 8 -48.70 22.91 -11.42
N PRO A 9 -49.19 22.71 -12.67
CA PRO A 9 -50.47 22.06 -12.92
C PRO A 9 -50.43 20.56 -12.59
N SER A 10 -51.45 20.12 -11.85
CA SER A 10 -51.76 18.73 -11.54
C SER A 10 -52.24 18.01 -12.81
N SER A 11 -51.52 16.96 -13.23
CA SER A 11 -51.97 16.07 -14.29
C SER A 11 -52.48 14.75 -13.69
N THR A 12 -53.74 14.76 -13.29
CA THR A 12 -54.57 13.56 -13.20
C THR A 12 -54.83 13.03 -14.61
N ASN A 13 -54.23 11.90 -14.96
CA ASN A 13 -54.74 11.05 -16.04
C ASN A 13 -54.96 9.65 -15.47
N GLU A 14 -56.23 9.33 -15.27
CA GLU A 14 -56.73 7.98 -15.03
C GLU A 14 -56.45 7.12 -16.25
N GLU A 15 -55.62 6.09 -16.11
CA GLU A 15 -55.46 5.06 -17.14
C GLU A 15 -56.29 3.83 -16.78
N LYS A 16 -57.28 3.53 -17.62
CA LYS A 16 -58.17 2.36 -17.53
C LYS A 16 -57.39 1.03 -17.55
N PRO A 17 -57.82 0.00 -16.81
CA PRO A 17 -57.14 -1.29 -16.79
C PRO A 17 -57.38 -2.06 -18.10
N ARG A 18 -56.31 -2.30 -18.87
CA ARG A 18 -56.33 -3.23 -20.01
C ARG A 18 -56.36 -4.67 -19.48
N LYS A 19 -57.52 -5.31 -19.60
CA LYS A 19 -57.65 -6.77 -19.47
C LYS A 19 -56.95 -7.43 -20.66
N GLN A 20 -55.86 -8.14 -20.43
CA GLN A 20 -55.31 -9.06 -21.43
C GLN A 20 -55.84 -10.47 -21.17
N LEU A 21 -56.54 -10.97 -22.18
CA LEU A 21 -57.10 -12.31 -22.33
C LEU A 21 -56.01 -13.36 -22.20
N VAL A 22 -56.16 -14.28 -21.25
CA VAL A 22 -55.42 -15.54 -21.19
C VAL A 22 -56.04 -16.47 -22.22
N THR A 23 -55.26 -16.93 -23.20
CA THR A 23 -55.65 -18.03 -24.10
C THR A 23 -54.74 -19.24 -23.84
N PRO A 24 -55.30 -20.45 -23.65
CA PRO A 24 -54.56 -21.66 -23.33
C PRO A 24 -54.25 -22.42 -24.62
N ALA A 25 -52.97 -22.70 -24.90
CA ALA A 25 -52.52 -23.89 -25.65
C ALA A 25 -51.03 -23.74 -25.95
N ARG A 26 -50.20 -24.36 -25.10
CA ARG A 26 -48.98 -25.09 -25.46
C ARG A 26 -48.40 -25.66 -24.16
N VAL A 27 -49.13 -26.67 -23.67
CA VAL A 27 -48.59 -27.67 -22.75
C VAL A 27 -47.63 -28.52 -23.58
N GLY A 28 -46.34 -28.50 -23.21
CA GLY A 28 -45.29 -29.28 -23.86
C GLY A 28 -44.07 -28.42 -24.14
N ILE A 29 -42.98 -28.69 -23.40
CA ILE A 29 -41.69 -27.96 -23.38
C ILE A 29 -41.64 -26.82 -22.34
N ALA A 30 -42.00 -27.10 -21.09
CA ALA A 30 -41.72 -26.23 -19.94
C ALA A 30 -41.05 -26.98 -18.76
N LEU A 31 -40.40 -28.12 -19.01
CA LEU A 31 -39.79 -28.95 -17.96
C LEU A 31 -38.36 -29.43 -18.26
N ILE A 32 -37.66 -28.84 -19.23
CA ILE A 32 -36.24 -29.16 -19.50
C ILE A 32 -35.31 -27.93 -19.39
N ILE A 33 -35.83 -26.70 -19.42
CA ILE A 33 -34.99 -25.47 -19.30
C ILE A 33 -34.95 -24.92 -17.86
N THR A 34 -35.89 -25.30 -16.98
CA THR A 34 -35.85 -24.94 -15.54
C THR A 34 -34.92 -25.82 -14.71
N LEU A 35 -34.42 -26.94 -15.23
CA LEU A 35 -33.41 -27.76 -14.54
C LEU A 35 -31.95 -27.34 -14.86
N LEU A 36 -31.73 -26.51 -15.89
CA LEU A 36 -30.41 -25.96 -16.23
C LEU A 36 -30.15 -24.57 -15.65
N ALA A 37 -31.18 -23.85 -15.20
CA ALA A 37 -31.06 -22.57 -14.51
C ALA A 37 -30.89 -22.69 -12.97
N ALA A 38 -31.04 -23.90 -12.41
CA ALA A 38 -30.81 -24.17 -10.98
C ALA A 38 -29.38 -24.67 -10.67
N LEU A 39 -28.49 -24.75 -11.67
CA LEU A 39 -27.06 -25.06 -11.49
C LEU A 39 -26.14 -23.84 -11.66
N PHE A 40 -26.71 -22.64 -11.89
CA PHE A 40 -25.97 -21.38 -12.03
C PHE A 40 -26.25 -20.35 -10.93
N VAL A 41 -26.81 -20.78 -9.79
CA VAL A 41 -26.96 -19.94 -8.56
C VAL A 41 -26.20 -20.52 -7.35
N PHE A 42 -25.51 -21.63 -7.53
CA PHE A 42 -24.49 -22.09 -6.59
C PHE A 42 -23.23 -22.49 -7.37
N SER A 43 -22.64 -21.53 -8.08
CA SER A 43 -21.18 -21.56 -8.13
C SER A 43 -20.72 -21.23 -6.72
N PRO A 44 -20.08 -22.15 -5.97
CA PRO A 44 -19.30 -21.69 -4.84
C PRO A 44 -18.31 -20.69 -5.46
N SER A 45 -18.43 -19.41 -5.09
CA SER A 45 -17.32 -18.49 -5.19
C SER A 45 -16.16 -19.22 -4.53
N SER A 46 -15.30 -19.77 -5.38
CA SER A 46 -14.06 -20.37 -4.93
C SER A 46 -13.29 -19.17 -4.41
N ASN A 47 -13.44 -18.90 -3.11
CA ASN A 47 -12.47 -18.19 -2.32
C ASN A 47 -11.21 -19.04 -2.46
N LYS A 48 -10.52 -18.89 -3.58
CA LYS A 48 -9.11 -19.22 -3.63
C LYS A 48 -8.52 -18.19 -2.68
N PRO A 49 -8.04 -18.59 -1.48
CA PRO A 49 -7.01 -17.76 -0.88
C PRO A 49 -5.98 -17.55 -1.98
N MET A 50 -5.52 -16.32 -2.14
CA MET A 50 -4.36 -16.01 -2.96
C MET A 50 -3.11 -16.58 -2.27
N SER A 51 -3.12 -17.89 -2.02
CA SER A 51 -2.00 -18.72 -1.65
C SER A 51 -1.62 -19.47 -2.92
N GLY A 52 -1.03 -18.74 -3.87
CA GLY A 52 -0.13 -19.38 -4.82
C GLY A 52 1.00 -20.08 -4.06
N PRO A 53 1.76 -21.00 -4.68
CA PRO A 53 2.87 -21.68 -4.01
C PRO A 53 3.85 -20.61 -3.53
N GLY A 54 3.73 -20.26 -2.25
CA GLY A 54 4.53 -19.25 -1.62
C GLY A 54 5.94 -19.77 -1.59
N ARG A 55 6.79 -19.30 -2.52
CA ARG A 55 8.22 -19.26 -2.26
C ARG A 55 8.35 -18.39 -1.01
N SER A 56 8.44 -19.05 0.15
CA SER A 56 8.65 -18.44 1.45
C SER A 56 9.68 -17.34 1.27
N ILE A 57 9.24 -16.09 1.47
CA ILE A 57 10.17 -14.97 1.47
C ILE A 57 11.07 -15.23 2.68
N ALA A 58 12.38 -15.28 2.46
CA ALA A 58 13.32 -15.33 3.56
C ALA A 58 12.98 -14.19 4.54
N ASN A 59 12.75 -14.49 5.82
CA ASN A 59 12.43 -13.45 6.79
C ASN A 59 13.69 -12.58 7.03
N PRO A 60 13.70 -11.28 6.65
CA PRO A 60 14.85 -10.43 6.85
C PRO A 60 14.81 -9.69 8.19
N THR A 61 13.93 -10.05 9.13
CA THR A 61 13.94 -9.45 10.47
C THR A 61 15.34 -9.52 11.09
N GLY A 62 15.78 -8.41 11.68
CA GLY A 62 17.12 -8.24 12.22
C GLY A 62 18.20 -8.17 11.15
N TRP A 63 17.86 -7.78 9.91
CA TRP A 63 18.85 -7.55 8.85
C TRP A 63 19.87 -6.51 9.30
N TYR A 64 19.41 -5.52 10.06
CA TYR A 64 20.22 -4.41 10.51
C TYR A 64 21.40 -4.86 11.38
N SER A 65 21.16 -5.76 12.34
CA SER A 65 22.21 -6.28 13.23
C SER A 65 23.19 -7.24 12.52
N ARG A 66 22.80 -7.80 11.38
CA ARG A 66 23.66 -8.65 10.53
C ARG A 66 24.45 -7.86 9.49
N ALA A 67 24.11 -6.60 9.26
CA ALA A 67 24.79 -5.77 8.29
C ALA A 67 26.19 -5.38 8.78
N THR A 68 27.12 -5.19 7.85
CA THR A 68 28.48 -4.77 8.16
C THR A 68 28.76 -3.38 7.60
N PRO A 69 29.69 -2.59 8.17
CA PRO A 69 30.06 -1.31 7.58
C PRO A 69 30.60 -1.47 6.15
N HIS A 70 30.17 -0.60 5.24
CA HIS A 70 30.74 -0.52 3.90
C HIS A 70 32.20 -0.04 3.96
N PRO A 71 33.15 -0.63 3.20
CA PRO A 71 34.56 -0.25 3.24
C PRO A 71 34.81 1.23 2.96
N ASP A 72 34.05 1.83 2.05
CA ASP A 72 34.15 3.26 1.73
C ASP A 72 33.46 4.17 2.77
N GLY A 73 32.66 3.61 3.68
CA GLY A 73 31.91 4.36 4.69
C GLY A 73 31.15 5.54 4.08
N ALA A 74 31.34 6.73 4.66
CA ALA A 74 30.69 7.96 4.20
C ALA A 74 31.13 8.44 2.81
N ASN A 75 32.23 7.91 2.26
CA ASN A 75 32.72 8.23 0.92
C ASN A 75 32.09 7.36 -0.18
N TYR A 76 31.21 6.42 0.18
CA TYR A 76 30.48 5.61 -0.80
C TYR A 76 29.72 6.50 -1.81
N ASP A 77 29.88 6.17 -3.10
CA ASP A 77 29.29 6.89 -4.22
C ASP A 77 27.80 6.51 -4.37
N ILE A 78 26.93 7.25 -3.68
CA ILE A 78 25.48 7.07 -3.72
C ILE A 78 24.92 7.51 -5.07
N LYS A 79 24.27 6.57 -5.78
CA LYS A 79 23.69 6.81 -7.11
C LYS A 79 22.18 6.57 -7.14
N LYS A 80 21.45 7.53 -7.72
CA LYS A 80 19.99 7.43 -7.95
C LYS A 80 19.64 6.20 -8.79
N ASP A 81 20.45 5.87 -9.81
CA ASP A 81 20.24 4.69 -10.66
C ASP A 81 20.32 3.35 -9.92
N ASN A 82 20.96 3.34 -8.75
CA ASN A 82 21.06 2.16 -7.89
C ASN A 82 19.95 2.10 -6.83
N ALA A 83 19.12 3.14 -6.69
CA ALA A 83 18.09 3.21 -5.65
C ALA A 83 17.05 2.09 -5.82
N VAL A 84 16.71 1.44 -4.72
CA VAL A 84 15.72 0.34 -4.67
C VAL A 84 14.52 0.74 -3.81
N LEU A 85 14.79 1.20 -2.60
CA LEU A 85 13.79 1.50 -1.58
C LEU A 85 14.29 2.64 -0.69
N GLY A 86 13.45 3.62 -0.41
CA GLY A 86 13.67 4.64 0.61
C GLY A 86 12.52 4.65 1.61
N LEU A 87 12.79 4.93 2.88
CA LEU A 87 11.78 5.23 3.89
C LEU A 87 12.08 6.59 4.52
N LEU A 88 11.12 7.50 4.37
CA LEU A 88 11.09 8.77 5.11
C LEU A 88 9.95 8.74 6.14
N ARG A 89 10.18 9.36 7.28
CA ARG A 89 9.22 9.51 8.36
C ARG A 89 8.81 10.97 8.46
N ASN A 90 7.54 11.25 8.25
CA ASN A 90 6.97 12.57 8.46
C ASN A 90 6.23 12.59 9.80
N SER A 91 6.71 13.40 10.73
CA SER A 91 6.08 13.64 12.03
C SER A 91 6.17 15.12 12.40
N ARG A 92 5.42 15.55 13.42
CA ARG A 92 5.44 16.93 13.90
C ARG A 92 6.84 17.43 14.29
N VAL A 93 7.68 16.55 14.83
CA VAL A 93 9.03 16.91 15.30
C VAL A 93 10.12 16.66 14.27
N GLU A 94 9.82 15.86 13.24
CA GLU A 94 10.73 15.43 12.17
C GLU A 94 9.91 15.31 10.87
N PRO A 95 9.64 16.43 10.15
CA PRO A 95 8.74 16.44 8.99
C PRO A 95 9.26 15.66 7.77
N GLU A 96 10.57 15.44 7.71
CA GLU A 96 11.27 14.75 6.60
C GLU A 96 12.35 13.81 7.13
N GLY A 97 12.05 13.09 8.20
CA GLY A 97 12.99 12.20 8.87
C GLY A 97 13.50 11.09 7.99
N PHE A 98 14.82 10.98 7.84
CA PHE A 98 15.41 9.87 7.10
C PHE A 98 15.41 8.61 7.97
N SER A 99 15.01 7.47 7.43
CA SER A 99 15.01 6.18 8.15
C SER A 99 15.97 5.19 7.54
N VAL A 100 15.81 4.90 6.25
CA VAL A 100 16.71 4.01 5.52
C VAL A 100 16.60 4.27 4.01
N ALA A 101 17.67 3.98 3.29
CA ALA A 101 17.67 3.80 1.84
C ALA A 101 18.44 2.53 1.47
N LEU A 102 17.94 1.77 0.49
CA LEU A 102 18.58 0.59 -0.07
C LEU A 102 19.04 0.89 -1.50
N PHE A 103 20.26 0.48 -1.82
CA PHE A 103 20.91 0.64 -3.11
C PHE A 103 21.50 -0.68 -3.59
N LYS A 104 21.49 -0.90 -4.90
CA LYS A 104 22.21 -2.02 -5.53
C LYS A 104 23.74 -1.85 -5.36
N PRO A 105 24.49 -2.96 -5.24
CA PRO A 105 24.01 -4.34 -5.27
C PRO A 105 23.39 -4.82 -3.95
N ASN A 106 23.84 -4.33 -2.80
CA ASN A 106 23.39 -4.77 -1.47
C ASN A 106 23.73 -3.76 -0.37
N VAL A 107 23.59 -2.47 -0.66
CA VAL A 107 23.99 -1.38 0.24
C VAL A 107 22.75 -0.80 0.93
N ALA A 108 22.88 -0.45 2.21
CA ALA A 108 21.92 0.39 2.92
C ALA A 108 22.59 1.64 3.47
N VAL A 109 21.83 2.74 3.51
CA VAL A 109 22.16 3.94 4.28
C VAL A 109 21.12 4.07 5.36
N ASP A 110 21.53 4.16 6.62
CA ASP A 110 20.62 4.20 7.76
C ASP A 110 20.35 5.62 8.28
N ALA A 111 19.51 5.76 9.30
CA ALA A 111 19.10 7.06 9.85
C ALA A 111 20.26 7.89 10.44
N MET A 112 21.38 7.25 10.82
CA MET A 112 22.59 7.93 11.30
C MET A 112 23.53 8.32 10.16
N GLY A 113 23.23 7.94 8.91
CA GLY A 113 24.11 8.12 7.76
C GLY A 113 25.26 7.11 7.71
N ARG A 114 25.12 5.96 8.39
CA ARG A 114 26.06 4.84 8.25
C ARG A 114 25.75 4.13 6.94
N VAL A 115 26.80 3.84 6.17
CA VAL A 115 26.70 3.05 4.95
C VAL A 115 27.05 1.60 5.29
N LEU A 116 26.12 0.71 5.01
CA LEU A 116 26.12 -0.69 5.42
C LEU A 116 26.04 -1.61 4.21
N VAL A 117 26.64 -2.79 4.32
CA VAL A 117 26.52 -3.89 3.37
C VAL A 117 25.62 -4.95 4.00
N LEU A 118 24.58 -5.34 3.27
CA LEU A 118 23.67 -6.41 3.65
C LEU A 118 24.16 -7.72 3.03
N ASN A 119 23.86 -8.84 3.68
CA ASN A 119 23.98 -10.12 3.00
C ASN A 119 22.90 -10.25 1.92
N ASP A 120 23.18 -11.06 0.90
CA ASP A 120 22.30 -11.20 -0.28
C ASP A 120 20.89 -11.66 0.09
N ARG A 121 20.77 -12.56 1.07
CA ARG A 121 19.47 -13.09 1.52
C ARG A 121 18.56 -11.99 2.06
N ASP A 122 19.09 -11.10 2.89
CA ASP A 122 18.33 -9.99 3.47
C ASP A 122 17.98 -8.93 2.42
N PHE A 123 18.96 -8.59 1.56
CA PHE A 123 18.74 -7.63 0.48
C PHE A 123 17.69 -8.11 -0.53
N ASP A 124 17.75 -9.38 -0.94
CA ASP A 124 16.78 -10.00 -1.86
C ASP A 124 15.38 -10.03 -1.25
N ALA A 125 15.27 -10.35 0.04
CA ALA A 125 13.99 -10.38 0.74
C ALA A 125 13.34 -8.99 0.84
N LEU A 126 14.13 -7.96 1.20
CA LEU A 126 13.66 -6.58 1.26
C LEU A 126 13.26 -6.06 -0.14
N THR A 127 14.07 -6.35 -1.15
CA THR A 127 13.78 -5.98 -2.55
C THR A 127 12.53 -6.67 -3.08
N LYS A 128 12.32 -7.95 -2.73
CA LYS A 128 11.11 -8.69 -3.08
C LYS A 128 9.88 -8.11 -2.38
N LEU A 129 9.96 -7.76 -1.09
CA LEU A 129 8.87 -7.10 -0.38
C LEU A 129 8.56 -5.73 -0.99
N ALA A 130 9.56 -4.91 -1.31
CA ALA A 130 9.38 -3.65 -2.02
C ALA A 130 8.65 -3.85 -3.36
N THR A 131 9.07 -4.86 -4.12
CA THR A 131 8.44 -5.25 -5.40
C THR A 131 6.98 -5.65 -5.21
N LEU A 132 6.63 -6.42 -4.18
CA LEU A 132 5.24 -6.81 -3.93
C LEU A 132 4.38 -5.63 -3.44
N THR A 133 4.93 -4.77 -2.58
CA THR A 133 4.23 -3.60 -2.04
C THR A 133 3.90 -2.60 -3.15
N ARG A 134 4.74 -2.46 -4.16
CA ARG A 134 4.45 -1.63 -5.33
C ARG A 134 3.46 -2.24 -6.34
N GLU A 135 2.82 -3.36 -6.05
CA GLU A 135 1.70 -3.90 -6.84
C GLU A 135 0.34 -3.68 -6.15
N LEU A 136 0.35 -3.11 -4.94
CA LEU A 136 -0.88 -2.76 -4.21
C LEU A 136 -1.70 -1.71 -4.98
N PRO A 137 -3.02 -1.63 -4.79
CA PRO A 137 -3.82 -0.57 -5.41
C PRO A 137 -3.43 0.81 -4.87
N ASP A 138 -3.66 1.85 -5.66
CA ASP A 138 -3.59 3.22 -5.13
C ASP A 138 -4.78 3.49 -4.22
N THR A 139 -4.53 4.23 -3.14
CA THR A 139 -5.58 4.58 -2.16
C THR A 139 -6.41 5.79 -2.60
N GLY A 140 -5.95 6.53 -3.61
CA GLY A 140 -6.52 7.83 -4.01
C GLY A 140 -6.32 8.96 -2.98
N ALA A 141 -5.72 8.66 -1.82
CA ALA A 141 -5.42 9.64 -0.79
C ALA A 141 -4.09 10.37 -1.07
N PHE A 142 -3.89 11.51 -0.39
CA PHE A 142 -2.63 12.24 -0.44
C PHE A 142 -1.42 11.33 -0.18
N ARG A 143 -0.42 11.39 -1.08
CA ARG A 143 0.78 10.53 -1.07
C ARG A 143 0.49 9.03 -0.95
N ASN A 144 -0.61 8.57 -1.57
CA ASN A 144 -0.99 7.17 -1.62
C ASN A 144 -1.04 6.52 -0.23
N GLN A 145 -1.65 7.24 0.72
CA GLN A 145 -1.58 6.90 2.13
C GLN A 145 -2.59 5.81 2.51
N TRP A 146 -2.08 4.74 3.10
CA TRP A 146 -2.81 3.72 3.85
C TRP A 146 -2.93 4.17 5.30
N ARG A 147 -4.15 4.24 5.83
CA ARG A 147 -4.41 4.83 7.14
C ARG A 147 -4.82 3.75 8.12
N VAL A 148 -3.92 3.40 9.02
CA VAL A 148 -4.25 2.52 10.15
C VAL A 148 -5.24 3.26 11.06
N LYS A 149 -6.27 2.54 11.51
CA LYS A 149 -7.29 3.07 12.41
C LYS A 149 -6.66 3.34 13.77
N HIS A 150 -6.81 4.58 14.23
CA HIS A 150 -6.41 5.00 15.57
C HIS A 150 -7.42 5.98 16.16
N ASP A 151 -7.36 6.15 17.48
CA ASP A 151 -8.24 7.07 18.23
C ASP A 151 -7.75 8.54 18.20
N ARG A 152 -6.55 8.80 17.66
CA ARG A 152 -5.95 10.16 17.54
C ARG A 152 -5.38 10.44 16.15
N THR A 153 -5.17 11.71 15.84
CA THR A 153 -4.87 12.23 14.48
C THR A 153 -3.44 12.72 14.27
N ASP A 154 -2.56 12.63 15.27
CA ASP A 154 -1.21 13.19 15.27
C ASP A 154 -0.09 12.15 15.07
N TYR A 155 -0.40 10.99 14.50
CA TYR A 155 0.62 9.99 14.20
C TYR A 155 1.49 10.39 13.02
N SER A 156 2.70 9.81 13.00
CA SER A 156 3.60 9.91 11.88
C SER A 156 3.08 9.23 10.62
N ILE A 157 3.57 9.68 9.47
CA ILE A 157 3.42 9.02 8.19
C ILE A 157 4.78 8.45 7.80
N ASP A 158 4.83 7.13 7.62
CA ASP A 158 5.98 6.43 7.07
C ASP A 158 5.81 6.34 5.54
N GLN A 159 6.65 7.05 4.78
CA GLN A 159 6.58 7.18 3.33
C GLN A 159 7.67 6.34 2.68
N LEU A 160 7.23 5.27 2.02
CA LEU A 160 8.07 4.41 1.21
C LEU A 160 8.17 4.98 -0.20
N TYR A 161 9.39 4.97 -0.73
CA TYR A 161 9.69 5.29 -2.13
C TYR A 161 10.31 4.04 -2.75
N VAL A 162 9.58 3.39 -3.64
CA VAL A 162 10.02 2.15 -4.29
C VAL A 162 10.38 2.45 -5.74
N SER A 163 11.59 2.03 -6.15
CA SER A 163 12.04 2.19 -7.53
C SER A 163 11.22 1.36 -8.51
N ILE A 164 10.81 1.99 -9.60
CA ILE A 164 10.12 1.39 -10.74
C ILE A 164 10.78 1.84 -12.04
N PRO A 165 10.62 1.11 -13.16
CA PRO A 165 11.25 1.48 -14.42
C PRO A 165 10.95 2.92 -14.90
N SER A 166 9.80 3.47 -14.52
CA SER A 166 9.35 4.82 -14.90
C SER A 166 9.63 5.90 -13.84
N GLY A 167 10.37 5.60 -12.77
CA GLY A 167 10.64 6.55 -11.68
C GLY A 167 10.45 5.93 -10.30
N LEU A 168 9.70 6.61 -9.42
CA LEU A 168 9.44 6.17 -8.06
C LEU A 168 7.93 5.96 -7.83
N ARG A 169 7.59 4.88 -7.13
CA ARG A 169 6.25 4.70 -6.56
C ARG A 169 6.27 5.08 -5.09
N THR A 170 5.48 6.09 -4.74
CA THR A 170 5.30 6.55 -3.36
C THR A 170 4.13 5.83 -2.69
N ILE A 171 4.35 5.32 -1.48
CA ILE A 171 3.36 4.59 -0.69
C ILE A 171 3.47 5.06 0.77
N GLY A 172 2.44 5.71 1.28
CA GLY A 172 2.42 6.20 2.66
C GLY A 172 1.70 5.24 3.61
N VAL A 173 2.16 5.13 4.85
CA VAL A 173 1.41 4.48 5.94
C VAL A 173 1.31 5.43 7.11
N TYR A 174 0.08 5.84 7.44
CA TYR A 174 -0.21 6.68 8.59
C TYR A 174 -0.49 5.83 9.82
N GLY A 175 0.17 6.16 10.93
CA GLY A 175 -0.06 5.49 12.21
C GLY A 175 0.50 4.06 12.29
N HIS A 176 1.52 3.71 11.50
CA HIS A 176 2.08 2.36 11.59
C HIS A 176 2.75 2.11 12.96
N ASP A 177 2.23 1.14 13.71
CA ASP A 177 2.79 0.61 14.95
C ASP A 177 3.33 -0.83 14.82
N GLY A 178 3.03 -1.52 13.72
CA GLY A 178 3.46 -2.89 13.42
C GLY A 178 2.47 -3.97 13.89
N GLU A 179 1.47 -3.60 14.70
CA GLU A 179 0.49 -4.51 15.30
C GLU A 179 -0.92 -4.24 14.77
N THR A 180 -1.35 -2.98 14.79
CA THR A 180 -2.66 -2.55 14.32
C THR A 180 -2.68 -2.54 12.80
N THR A 181 -3.57 -3.33 12.21
CA THR A 181 -3.68 -3.46 10.75
C THR A 181 -4.98 -2.90 10.21
N THR A 182 -6.06 -2.85 10.98
CA THR A 182 -7.35 -2.35 10.50
C THR A 182 -7.24 -0.94 9.93
N LEU A 183 -7.76 -0.75 8.72
CA LEU A 183 -7.73 0.50 7.97
C LEU A 183 -8.97 1.34 8.26
N ASN A 184 -8.80 2.67 8.25
CA ASN A 184 -9.91 3.62 8.26
C ASN A 184 -9.56 4.89 7.46
N PRO A 185 -10.17 5.11 6.28
CA PRO A 185 -11.12 4.21 5.59
C PRO A 185 -10.43 2.97 4.99
N PRO A 186 -11.20 1.92 4.62
CA PRO A 186 -10.73 0.83 3.77
C PRO A 186 -10.24 1.31 2.39
N VAL A 187 -9.42 0.50 1.71
CA VAL A 187 -8.95 0.75 0.33
C VAL A 187 -9.63 -0.25 -0.61
N GLY A 188 -10.72 0.17 -1.26
CA GLY A 188 -11.60 -0.76 -1.97
C GLY A 188 -12.15 -1.80 -0.99
N GLU A 189 -11.96 -3.08 -1.30
CA GLU A 189 -12.35 -4.21 -0.43
C GLU A 189 -11.29 -4.55 0.64
N ILE A 190 -10.16 -3.84 0.69
CA ILE A 190 -9.08 -4.11 1.64
C ILE A 190 -9.36 -3.36 2.94
N THR A 191 -9.72 -4.10 3.99
CA THR A 191 -10.05 -3.57 5.32
C THR A 191 -8.88 -3.52 6.29
N ASP A 192 -7.79 -4.23 5.99
CA ASP A 192 -6.61 -4.34 6.85
C ASP A 192 -5.35 -4.07 6.04
N LEU A 193 -4.34 -3.51 6.69
CA LEU A 193 -3.06 -3.15 6.10
C LEU A 193 -2.42 -4.42 5.53
N PRO A 194 -2.16 -4.49 4.21
CA PRO A 194 -1.61 -5.68 3.59
C PRO A 194 -0.33 -6.12 4.28
N THR A 195 -0.19 -7.43 4.54
CA THR A 195 0.96 -7.98 5.26
C THR A 195 2.30 -7.58 4.62
N THR A 196 2.37 -7.52 3.29
CA THR A 196 3.57 -7.08 2.56
C THR A 196 3.98 -5.65 2.92
N LEU A 197 3.01 -4.74 3.00
CA LEU A 197 3.23 -3.34 3.38
C LEU A 197 3.58 -3.21 4.86
N ASN A 198 2.85 -3.89 5.75
CA ASN A 198 3.14 -3.90 7.19
C ASN A 198 4.54 -4.42 7.49
N SER A 199 4.91 -5.57 6.88
CA SER A 199 6.25 -6.14 7.04
C SER A 199 7.33 -5.20 6.49
N LEU A 200 7.15 -4.64 5.29
CA LEU A 200 8.17 -3.76 4.70
C LEU A 200 8.42 -2.50 5.54
N VAL A 201 7.37 -1.83 6.03
CA VAL A 201 7.54 -0.65 6.89
C VAL A 201 8.20 -1.03 8.22
N THR A 202 7.79 -2.15 8.83
CA THR A 202 8.40 -2.65 10.06
C THR A 202 9.90 -2.90 9.88
N LEU A 203 10.29 -3.60 8.81
CA LEU A 203 11.68 -3.94 8.53
C LEU A 203 12.52 -2.71 8.16
N ALA A 204 11.96 -1.78 7.38
CA ALA A 204 12.65 -0.55 7.01
C ALA A 204 12.91 0.36 8.22
N LYS A 205 12.07 0.30 9.26
CA LYS A 205 12.28 1.01 10.53
C LYS A 205 13.48 0.49 11.33
N GLU A 206 13.98 -0.72 11.07
CA GLU A 206 15.23 -1.20 11.68
C GLU A 206 16.42 -0.27 11.34
N GLY A 207 16.39 0.44 10.21
CA GLY A 207 17.40 1.45 9.87
C GLY A 207 17.47 2.66 10.82
N ARG A 208 16.53 2.77 11.77
CA ARG A 208 16.56 3.76 12.85
C ARG A 208 17.15 3.23 14.16
N GLU A 209 17.64 1.98 14.18
CA GLU A 209 18.27 1.42 15.37
C GLU A 209 19.53 2.23 15.75
N GLY A 210 19.55 2.71 17.00
CA GLY A 210 20.61 3.59 17.50
C GLY A 210 20.55 5.03 16.98
N PHE A 211 19.45 5.45 16.35
CA PHE A 211 19.28 6.83 15.89
C PHE A 211 19.31 7.84 17.05
N GLN A 212 20.17 8.85 16.91
CA GLN A 212 20.31 9.96 17.85
C GLN A 212 20.23 11.27 17.06
N ARG A 213 19.10 11.96 17.21
CA ARG A 213 18.84 13.22 16.50
C ARG A 213 19.93 14.25 16.80
N GLY A 214 20.44 14.89 15.75
CA GLY A 214 21.49 15.89 15.80
C GLY A 214 22.91 15.31 15.80
N GLN A 215 23.07 13.98 15.73
CA GLN A 215 24.36 13.29 15.65
C GLN A 215 24.53 12.52 14.34
N GLU A 216 23.52 12.50 13.48
CA GLU A 216 23.57 11.86 12.18
C GLU A 216 24.56 12.56 11.23
N ASN A 217 25.17 11.78 10.33
CA ASN A 217 25.88 12.33 9.18
C ASN A 217 24.85 12.87 8.18
N THR A 218 24.48 14.13 8.36
CA THR A 218 23.47 14.81 7.53
C THR A 218 23.86 14.90 6.06
N GLU A 219 25.16 14.93 5.73
CA GLU A 219 25.60 14.93 4.32
C GLU A 219 25.21 13.63 3.63
N VAL A 220 25.49 12.49 4.26
CA VAL A 220 25.18 11.16 3.72
C VAL A 220 23.68 10.94 3.65
N THR A 221 22.92 11.27 4.71
CA THR A 221 21.47 11.10 4.71
C THR A 221 20.78 12.03 3.70
N ASN A 222 21.28 13.25 3.49
CA ASN A 222 20.76 14.14 2.44
C ASN A 222 21.06 13.62 1.04
N LYS A 223 22.27 13.11 0.77
CA LYS A 223 22.63 12.48 -0.50
C LYS A 223 21.73 11.27 -0.79
N ALA A 224 21.55 10.38 0.18
CA ALA A 224 20.66 9.22 0.06
C ALA A 224 19.20 9.63 -0.18
N ARG A 225 18.70 10.60 0.59
CA ARG A 225 17.34 11.13 0.45
C ARG A 225 17.09 11.77 -0.92
N ALA A 226 18.07 12.48 -1.47
CA ALA A 226 17.94 13.13 -2.78
C ALA A 226 17.70 12.12 -3.92
N CYS A 227 18.10 10.85 -3.77
CA CYS A 227 17.76 9.81 -4.73
C CYS A 227 16.26 9.50 -4.80
N PHE A 228 15.48 9.93 -3.80
CA PHE A 228 14.04 9.68 -3.68
C PHE A 228 13.19 10.94 -3.77
N ALA A 229 13.78 12.09 -4.11
CA ALA A 229 13.02 13.28 -4.42
C ALA A 229 12.36 13.15 -5.80
N ASP A 230 11.09 13.53 -5.90
CA ASP A 230 10.42 13.75 -7.19
C ASP A 230 11.15 14.88 -7.93
N GLU A 231 11.42 14.70 -9.23
CA GLU A 231 12.02 15.73 -10.10
C GLU A 231 11.02 16.84 -10.45
#